data_AF-A0A7S0N7Q2-F1
#
_entry.id   AF-A0A7S0N7Q2-F1
#
_cell.length_a   1.000
_cell.length_b   1.000
_cell.length_c   1.000
_cell.angle_alpha   90.00
_cell.angle_beta   90.00
_cell.angle_gamma   90.00
#
_symmetry.space_group_name_H-M   'P 1'
#
loop_
_entity.id
_entity.type
_entity.pdbx_description
1 polymer ?
#
loop_
_entity_poly.entity_id
_entity_poly.type
_entity_poly.pdbx_seq_one_letter_code
_entity_poly.pdbx_strand_id
1 'polypeptide(L)'
;RIEIMNPCNDYAFKLAFEDPAILVPFLNTMLELDTGAPESQIVHVTVLNPSLSSTFGGLYISDLLCATRNGQYILLRMQNDYDEFYADKALFELCRLTAKSDVYRLVVEQGPGVLSPRKGVVLFAVIVISNKQIPPDRMKMRHPTEPI
;
A
#
# COMPACT_ATOMS: atom_id res chain seq x y z
N ARG A 1 24.59 -16.02 -8.83
CA ARG A 1 24.51 -15.09 -9.98
C ARG A 1 23.75 -13.86 -9.49
N ILE A 2 24.30 -12.65 -9.64
CA ILE A 2 23.57 -11.42 -9.29
C ILE A 2 22.71 -11.06 -10.51
N GLU A 3 21.42 -10.85 -10.29
CA GLU A 3 20.47 -10.47 -11.33
C GLU A 3 19.99 -9.05 -11.04
N ILE A 4 20.32 -8.11 -11.92
CA ILE A 4 19.91 -6.70 -11.79
C ILE A 4 18.64 -6.53 -12.62
N MET A 5 17.54 -6.17 -11.98
CA MET A 5 16.23 -6.00 -12.61
C MET A 5 15.73 -4.57 -12.44
N ASN A 6 14.95 -4.08 -13.41
CA ASN A 6 14.24 -2.81 -13.28
C ASN A 6 13.14 -2.97 -12.21
N PRO A 7 13.15 -2.19 -11.11
CA PRO A 7 12.17 -2.34 -10.03
C PRO A 7 10.73 -2.01 -10.44
N CYS A 8 10.53 -1.32 -11.57
CA CYS A 8 9.19 -1.02 -12.11
C CYS A 8 8.62 -2.16 -12.97
N ASN A 9 9.40 -3.22 -13.24
CA ASN A 9 8.89 -4.44 -13.87
C ASN A 9 8.03 -5.22 -12.87
N ASP A 10 6.86 -5.71 -13.28
CA ASP A 10 5.89 -6.45 -12.46
C ASP A 10 6.54 -7.59 -11.64
N TYR A 11 7.44 -8.35 -12.25
CA TYR A 11 8.15 -9.46 -11.61
C TYR A 11 9.09 -8.96 -10.51
N ALA A 12 9.91 -7.96 -10.81
CA ALA A 12 10.84 -7.39 -9.84
C ALA A 12 10.11 -6.66 -8.71
N PHE A 13 9.04 -5.94 -9.04
CA PHE A 13 8.18 -5.25 -8.10
C PHE A 13 7.53 -6.23 -7.13
N LYS A 14 6.93 -7.29 -7.66
CA LYS A 14 6.35 -8.37 -6.87
C LYS A 14 7.39 -9.03 -5.97
N LEU A 15 8.54 -9.42 -6.52
CA LEU A 15 9.61 -10.05 -5.76
C LEU A 15 10.11 -9.16 -4.59
N ALA A 16 10.27 -7.85 -4.84
CA ALA A 16 10.75 -6.91 -3.84
C ALA A 16 9.73 -6.66 -2.71
N PHE A 17 8.44 -6.64 -3.04
CA PHE A 17 7.38 -6.23 -2.11
C PHE A 17 6.50 -7.39 -1.62
N GLU A 18 6.79 -8.63 -1.99
CA GLU A 18 6.21 -9.82 -1.36
C GLU A 18 6.86 -10.13 0.00
N ASP A 19 8.12 -9.74 0.21
CA ASP A 19 8.84 -9.96 1.46
C ASP A 19 8.51 -8.85 2.48
N PRO A 20 7.84 -9.16 3.61
CA PRO A 20 7.56 -8.18 4.66
C PRO A 20 8.81 -7.52 5.24
N ALA A 21 9.96 -8.21 5.22
CA ALA A 21 11.23 -7.67 5.72
C ALA A 21 11.76 -6.51 4.88
N ILE A 22 11.36 -6.44 3.60
CA ILE A 22 11.68 -5.33 2.69
C ILE A 22 10.53 -4.32 2.69
N LEU A 23 9.29 -4.80 2.59
CA LEU A 23 8.10 -3.97 2.45
C LEU A 23 7.87 -3.06 3.66
N VAL A 24 7.98 -3.58 4.89
CA VAL A 24 7.68 -2.79 6.10
C VAL A 24 8.62 -1.59 6.27
N PRO A 25 9.97 -1.75 6.23
CA PRO A 25 10.87 -0.60 6.27
C PRO A 25 10.64 0.38 5.13
N PHE A 26 10.43 -0.12 3.91
CA PHE A 26 10.14 0.73 2.76
C PHE A 26 8.91 1.62 2.99
N LEU A 27 7.80 1.05 3.46
CA LEU A 27 6.57 1.79 3.73
C LEU A 27 6.74 2.79 4.87
N ASN A 28 7.42 2.43 5.95
CA ASN A 28 7.69 3.36 7.06
C ASN A 28 8.52 4.56 6.61
N THR A 29 9.50 4.36 5.72
CA THR A 29 10.30 5.45 5.16
C THR A 29 9.48 6.29 4.18
N MET A 30 8.74 5.67 3.26
CA MET A 30 7.92 6.38 2.25
C MET A 30 6.79 7.21 2.84
N LEU A 31 6.24 6.79 3.97
CA LEU A 31 5.17 7.50 4.68
C LEU A 31 5.72 8.40 5.81
N GLU A 32 7.04 8.56 5.90
CA GLU A 32 7.72 9.36 6.94
C GLU A 32 7.34 8.94 8.38
N LEU A 33 7.02 7.67 8.60
CA LEU A 33 6.67 7.13 9.91
C LEU A 33 7.90 6.86 10.78
N ASP A 34 9.08 6.70 10.16
CA ASP A 34 10.35 6.51 10.85
C ASP A 34 10.88 7.77 11.52
N THR A 35 10.52 8.96 11.02
CA THR A 35 10.88 10.25 11.60
C THR A 35 9.85 10.73 12.62
N GLY A 36 8.66 10.10 12.63
CA GLY A 36 7.58 10.36 13.55
C GLY A 36 7.72 9.63 14.89
N ALA A 37 6.61 9.54 15.62
CA ALA A 37 6.59 8.87 16.90
C ALA A 37 6.68 7.33 16.73
N PRO A 38 7.52 6.60 17.48
CA PRO A 38 7.76 5.16 17.28
C PRO A 38 6.51 4.27 17.31
N GLU A 39 5.47 4.71 18.00
CA GLU A 39 4.18 4.03 18.07
C GLU A 39 3.36 4.10 16.77
N SER A 40 3.70 5.01 15.86
CA SER A 40 3.04 5.19 14.56
C SER A 40 3.62 4.27 13.48
N GLN A 41 4.77 3.63 13.74
CA GLN A 41 5.41 2.74 12.79
C GLN A 41 4.55 1.52 12.47
N ILE A 42 4.52 1.15 11.19
CA ILE A 42 3.97 -0.10 10.69
C ILE A 42 4.81 -1.25 11.24
N VAL A 43 4.15 -2.25 11.81
CA VAL A 43 4.77 -3.46 12.37
C VAL A 43 4.26 -4.74 11.70
N HIS A 44 3.14 -4.66 10.98
CA HIS A 44 2.59 -5.79 10.25
C HIS A 44 1.87 -5.33 8.98
N VAL A 45 1.93 -6.14 7.93
CA VAL A 45 1.27 -5.88 6.65
C VAL A 45 0.52 -7.13 6.22
N THR A 46 -0.74 -6.95 5.83
CA THR A 46 -1.57 -7.99 5.23
C THR A 46 -1.91 -7.59 3.80
N VAL A 47 -1.60 -8.45 2.83
CA VAL A 47 -2.04 -8.27 1.44
C VAL A 47 -3.52 -8.63 1.35
N LEU A 48 -4.35 -7.68 0.92
CA LEU A 48 -5.81 -7.82 0.87
C LEU A 48 -6.30 -8.36 -0.47
N ASN A 49 -5.75 -7.82 -1.55
CA ASN A 49 -6.02 -8.25 -2.91
C ASN A 49 -4.65 -8.45 -3.59
N PRO A 50 -4.10 -9.67 -3.61
CA PRO A 50 -2.91 -9.92 -4.43
C PRO A 50 -3.26 -9.65 -5.89
N SER A 51 -2.43 -8.86 -6.57
CA SER A 51 -2.62 -8.61 -8.00
C SER A 51 -2.65 -9.93 -8.77
N LEU A 52 -3.64 -10.05 -9.66
CA LEU A 52 -3.75 -11.15 -10.62
C LEU A 52 -2.95 -10.89 -11.91
N SER A 53 -2.18 -9.79 -12.00
CA SER A 53 -1.51 -9.42 -13.25
C SER A 53 -0.34 -10.36 -13.56
N SER A 54 -0.66 -11.44 -14.27
CA SER A 54 0.25 -12.50 -14.72
C SER A 54 0.93 -12.19 -16.07
N THR A 55 0.71 -10.98 -16.62
CA THR A 55 1.19 -10.60 -17.96
C THR A 55 2.33 -9.60 -17.83
N PHE A 56 3.51 -9.98 -18.32
CA PHE A 56 4.72 -9.14 -18.36
C PHE A 56 4.41 -7.76 -18.98
N GLY A 57 4.60 -6.68 -18.21
CA GLY A 57 4.43 -5.30 -18.68
C GLY A 57 3.03 -4.71 -18.45
N GLY A 58 2.25 -5.34 -17.57
CA GLY A 58 0.93 -4.86 -17.16
C GLY A 58 0.99 -3.87 -16.00
N LEU A 59 -0.19 -3.43 -15.55
CA LEU A 59 -0.35 -2.68 -14.31
C LEU A 59 -0.46 -3.67 -13.15
N TYR A 60 0.55 -3.69 -12.28
CA TYR A 60 0.53 -4.39 -11.01
C TYR A 60 -0.06 -3.49 -9.93
N ILE A 61 -1.06 -3.99 -9.19
CA ILE A 61 -1.70 -3.29 -8.07
C ILE A 61 -1.76 -4.23 -6.86
N SER A 62 -1.31 -3.77 -5.70
CA SER A 62 -1.44 -4.51 -4.44
C SER A 62 -2.11 -3.65 -3.38
N ASP A 63 -3.23 -4.14 -2.86
CA ASP A 63 -3.91 -3.51 -1.72
C ASP A 63 -3.39 -4.12 -0.42
N LEU A 64 -2.98 -3.27 0.51
CA LEU A 64 -2.31 -3.62 1.75
C LEU A 64 -3.08 -3.03 2.95
N LEU A 65 -3.26 -3.85 3.98
CA LEU A 65 -3.67 -3.40 5.31
C LEU A 65 -2.45 -3.42 6.23
N CYS A 66 -1.99 -2.24 6.62
CA CYS A 66 -0.85 -2.09 7.50
C CYS A 66 -1.32 -1.84 8.93
N ALA A 67 -0.85 -2.63 9.88
CA ALA A 67 -1.08 -2.39 11.30
C ALA A 67 0.13 -1.67 11.90
N THR A 68 -0.14 -0.60 12.63
CA THR A 68 0.87 0.17 13.35
C THR A 68 1.03 -0.34 14.79
N ARG A 69 2.14 0.03 15.44
CA ARG A 69 2.44 -0.37 16.81
C ARG A 69 1.39 0.10 17.83
N ASN A 70 0.74 1.24 17.58
CA ASN A 70 -0.33 1.77 18.44
C ASN A 70 -1.71 1.15 18.19
N GLY A 71 -1.81 0.16 17.29
CA GLY A 71 -3.07 -0.53 16.96
C GLY A 71 -3.97 0.23 15.98
N GLN A 72 -3.47 1.26 15.29
CA GLN A 72 -4.15 1.89 14.15
C GLN A 72 -3.87 1.14 12.84
N TYR A 73 -4.79 1.30 11.89
CA TYR A 73 -4.64 0.75 10.54
C TYR A 73 -4.39 1.82 9.50
N ILE A 74 -3.51 1.51 8.56
CA ILE A 74 -3.29 2.29 7.33
C ILE A 74 -3.72 1.40 6.17
N LEU A 75 -4.62 1.90 5.33
CA LEU A 75 -4.95 1.28 4.06
C LEU A 75 -4.04 1.85 2.99
N LEU A 76 -3.29 0.98 2.31
CA LEU A 76 -2.33 1.39 1.31
C LEU A 76 -2.54 0.63 0.01
N ARG A 77 -2.49 1.35 -1.11
CA ARG A 77 -2.40 0.76 -2.45
C ARG A 77 -1.02 1.01 -3.02
N MET A 78 -0.35 -0.05 -3.47
CA MET A 78 0.88 0.03 -4.26
C MET A 78 0.59 -0.27 -5.71
N GLN A 79 1.18 0.52 -6.61
CA GLN A 79 1.09 0.27 -8.04
C GLN A 79 2.38 0.61 -8.76
N ASN A 80 2.75 -0.20 -9.77
CA ASN A 80 3.97 -0.01 -10.54
C ASN A 80 3.79 0.89 -11.79
N ASP A 81 2.57 1.39 -11.99
CA ASP A 81 2.27 2.37 -13.02
C ASP A 81 1.08 3.26 -12.61
N TYR A 82 0.89 4.37 -13.31
CA TYR A 82 -0.23 5.27 -13.06
C TYR A 82 -1.55 4.66 -13.55
N ASP A 83 -2.59 4.75 -12.72
CA ASP A 83 -3.96 4.35 -13.03
C ASP A 83 -4.83 5.59 -12.98
N GLU A 84 -5.42 5.99 -14.11
CA GLU A 84 -6.24 7.20 -14.21
C GLU A 84 -7.53 7.14 -13.37
N PHE A 85 -7.92 5.95 -12.90
CA PHE A 85 -9.08 5.75 -12.02
C PHE A 85 -8.68 5.49 -10.57
N TYR A 86 -7.43 5.78 -10.17
CA TYR A 86 -6.95 5.42 -8.83
C TYR A 86 -7.81 6.04 -7.72
N ALA A 87 -8.26 7.30 -7.85
CA ALA A 87 -9.03 7.99 -6.82
C ALA A 87 -10.41 7.36 -6.60
N ASP A 88 -11.12 7.01 -7.67
CA ASP A 88 -12.41 6.33 -7.58
C ASP A 88 -12.25 4.93 -6.98
N LYS A 89 -11.23 4.20 -7.41
CA LYS A 89 -10.93 2.86 -6.88
C LYS A 89 -10.44 2.92 -5.44
N ALA A 90 -9.73 3.97 -5.05
CA ALA A 90 -9.27 4.25 -3.70
C ALA A 90 -10.46 4.45 -2.76
N LEU A 91 -11.39 5.32 -3.16
CA LEU A 91 -12.62 5.57 -2.42
C LEU A 91 -13.47 4.29 -2.30
N PHE A 92 -13.60 3.53 -3.40
CA PHE A 92 -14.30 2.25 -3.38
C PHE A 92 -13.67 1.27 -2.40
N GLU A 93 -12.34 1.12 -2.40
CA GLU A 93 -11.66 0.24 -1.46
C GLU A 93 -11.77 0.73 -0.02
N LEU A 94 -11.64 2.04 0.22
CA LEU A 94 -11.88 2.61 1.54
C LEU A 94 -13.28 2.24 2.04
N CYS A 95 -14.32 2.48 1.24
CA CYS A 95 -15.69 2.09 1.56
C CYS A 95 -15.82 0.58 1.80
N ARG A 96 -15.20 -0.25 0.96
CA ARG A 96 -15.22 -1.72 1.08
C ARG A 96 -14.56 -2.18 2.38
N LEU A 97 -13.43 -1.58 2.77
CA LEU A 97 -12.72 -1.91 4.00
C LEU A 97 -13.44 -1.38 5.23
N THR A 98 -14.04 -0.19 5.18
CA THR A 98 -14.88 0.32 6.26
C THR A 98 -16.07 -0.63 6.48
N ALA A 99 -16.72 -1.07 5.40
CA ALA A 99 -17.82 -2.02 5.47
C ALA A 99 -17.39 -3.42 5.98
N LYS A 100 -16.15 -3.83 5.69
CA LYS A 100 -15.57 -5.12 6.11
C LYS A 100 -14.66 -5.01 7.33
N SER A 101 -14.67 -3.88 8.04
CA SER A 101 -13.71 -3.62 9.13
C SER A 101 -13.78 -4.70 10.21
N ASP A 102 -14.97 -5.23 10.48
CA ASP A 102 -15.19 -6.34 11.41
C ASP A 102 -14.64 -7.68 10.93
N VAL A 103 -14.60 -7.93 9.61
CA VAL A 103 -14.01 -9.15 9.04
C VAL A 103 -12.48 -9.07 9.05
N TYR A 104 -11.90 -7.91 8.72
CA TYR A 104 -10.46 -7.72 8.77
C TYR A 104 -9.92 -7.73 10.20
N ARG A 105 -10.72 -7.31 11.19
CA ARG A 105 -10.41 -7.51 12.61
C ARG A 105 -10.10 -8.96 12.94
N LEU A 106 -10.92 -9.89 12.44
CA LEU A 106 -10.77 -11.34 12.69
C LEU A 106 -9.52 -11.93 12.02
N VAL A 107 -9.15 -11.46 10.82
CA VAL A 107 -7.96 -11.95 10.10
C VAL A 107 -6.66 -11.56 10.82
N VAL A 108 -6.63 -10.35 11.42
CA VAL A 108 -5.44 -9.83 12.13
C VAL A 108 -5.35 -10.36 13.58
N GLU A 109 -6.42 -10.89 14.15
CA GLU A 109 -6.45 -11.47 15.51
C GLU A 109 -5.69 -12.81 15.66
N GLN A 110 -5.20 -13.41 14.56
CA GLN A 110 -4.42 -14.65 14.63
C GLN A 110 -2.89 -14.45 14.68
N GLY A 111 -2.39 -13.21 14.73
CA GLY A 111 -0.96 -12.90 14.86
C GLY A 111 -0.47 -12.83 16.32
N PRO A 112 0.80 -13.19 16.62
CA PRO A 112 1.33 -13.13 17.98
C PRO A 112 1.58 -11.68 18.41
N GLY A 113 0.81 -11.21 19.40
CA GLY A 113 0.97 -9.89 20.01
C GLY A 113 -0.35 -9.13 20.12
N VAL A 114 -1.08 -9.37 21.21
CA VAL A 114 -2.33 -8.67 21.52
C VAL A 114 -2.02 -7.20 21.82
N LEU A 115 -2.25 -6.32 20.84
CA LEU A 115 -2.27 -4.87 21.02
C LEU A 115 -3.70 -4.41 21.39
N SER A 116 -3.75 -3.35 22.20
CA SER A 116 -4.87 -2.68 22.91
C SER A 116 -6.08 -2.30 22.02
N PRO A 117 -7.18 -1.71 22.56
CA PRO A 117 -8.43 -1.51 21.81
C PRO A 117 -8.19 -0.79 20.49
N ARG A 118 -8.38 -1.54 19.39
CA ARG A 118 -7.94 -1.16 18.04
C ARG A 118 -8.68 0.07 17.53
N LYS A 119 -7.91 1.07 17.10
CA LYS A 119 -8.42 2.31 16.48
C LYS A 119 -8.70 2.03 14.99
N GLY A 120 -9.67 2.74 14.40
CA GLY A 120 -10.08 2.55 13.00
C GLY A 120 -8.96 2.84 11.99
N VAL A 121 -9.28 2.78 10.69
CA VAL A 121 -8.36 3.21 9.64
C VAL A 121 -8.12 4.72 9.78
N VAL A 122 -6.85 5.11 9.94
CA VAL A 122 -6.46 6.51 10.18
C VAL A 122 -5.88 7.19 8.96
N LEU A 123 -5.42 6.41 7.98
CA LEU A 123 -4.82 6.90 6.76
C LEU A 123 -5.18 5.99 5.58
N PHE A 124 -5.47 6.63 4.46
CA PHE A 124 -5.52 6.01 3.14
C PHE A 124 -4.42 6.62 2.28
N ALA A 125 -3.56 5.79 1.71
CA ALA A 125 -2.44 6.23 0.88
C ALA A 125 -2.32 5.41 -0.42
N VAL A 126 -1.87 6.06 -1.49
CA VAL A 126 -1.53 5.40 -2.75
C VAL A 126 -0.07 5.71 -3.06
N ILE A 127 0.72 4.65 -3.26
CA ILE A 127 2.12 4.74 -3.67
C ILE A 127 2.23 4.26 -5.11
N VAL A 128 2.65 5.16 -5.99
CA VAL A 128 2.90 4.88 -7.41
C VAL A 128 4.41 4.86 -7.63
N ILE A 129 4.93 3.73 -8.11
CA ILE A 129 6.36 3.55 -8.44
C ILE A 129 6.44 3.23 -9.92
N SER A 130 6.68 4.24 -10.75
CA SER A 130 6.73 4.08 -12.20
C SER A 130 8.05 4.56 -12.76
N ASN A 131 8.55 3.89 -13.80
CA ASN A 131 9.67 4.35 -14.62
C ASN A 131 9.19 5.15 -15.85
N LYS A 132 7.88 5.35 -16.00
CA LYS A 132 7.29 6.17 -17.05
C LYS A 132 7.17 7.60 -16.57
N GLN A 133 7.42 8.56 -17.45
CA GLN A 133 7.04 9.95 -17.17
C GLN A 133 5.51 10.00 -17.15
N ILE A 134 4.93 10.28 -15.99
CA ILE A 134 3.50 10.54 -15.86
C ILE A 134 3.30 12.01 -16.23
N PRO A 135 2.60 12.32 -17.33
CA PRO A 135 2.36 13.71 -17.72
C PRO A 135 1.63 14.44 -16.58
N PRO A 136 2.12 15.59 -16.09
CA PRO A 136 1.49 16.30 -14.96
C PRO A 136 0.04 16.68 -15.24
N ASP A 137 -0.29 16.95 -16.49
CA ASP A 137 -1.62 17.17 -17.01
C ASP A 137 -2.53 15.96 -16.83
N ARG A 138 -2.04 14.72 -16.93
CA ARG A 138 -2.87 13.53 -16.65
C ARG A 138 -3.24 13.39 -15.18
N MET A 139 -2.31 13.68 -14.25
CA MET A 139 -2.61 13.68 -12.81
C MET A 139 -3.51 14.85 -12.42
N LYS A 140 -3.20 16.07 -12.89
CA LYS A 140 -3.94 17.28 -12.53
C LYS A 140 -5.28 17.45 -13.24
N MET A 141 -5.51 16.80 -14.40
CA MET A 141 -6.78 16.92 -15.11
C MET A 141 -7.95 16.35 -14.31
N ARG A 142 -7.71 15.30 -13.50
CA ARG A 142 -8.70 14.77 -12.57
C ARG A 142 -8.54 15.31 -11.14
N HIS A 143 -7.30 15.57 -10.70
CA HIS A 143 -7.00 16.00 -9.33
C HIS A 143 -6.07 17.23 -9.31
N PRO A 144 -6.58 18.42 -9.68
CA PRO A 144 -5.74 19.61 -9.88
C PRO A 144 -5.11 20.18 -8.60
N THR A 145 -5.65 19.82 -7.44
CA THR A 145 -5.24 20.31 -6.12
C THR A 145 -4.29 19.37 -5.37
N GLU A 146 -4.02 18.17 -5.87
CA GLU A 146 -3.14 17.22 -5.18
C GLU A 146 -1.65 17.60 -5.38
N PRO A 147 -0.81 17.49 -4.32
CA PRO A 147 0.63 17.66 -4.45
C PRO A 147 1.22 16.52 -5.31
N ILE A 148 2.18 16.87 -6.18
CA ILE A 148 2.98 15.93 -6.98
C ILE A 148 4.23 15.58 -6.20
#